data_AF-A0AA87SVS0-F1
#
_entry.id   AF-A0AA87SVS0-F1
#
_cell.length_a   1.000
_cell.length_b   1.000
_cell.length_c   1.000
_cell.angle_alpha   90.00
_cell.angle_beta   90.00
_cell.angle_gamma   90.00
#
_symmetry.space_group_name_H-M   'P 1'
#
loop_
_entity.id
_entity.type
_entity.pdbx_description
1 polymer ?
#
loop_
_entity_poly.entity_id
_entity_poly.type
_entity_poly.pdbx_seq_one_letter_code
_entity_poly.pdbx_strand_id
1 'polypeptide(L)'
;MGACKTGGSAIDFVMKREGMSFQEAVEELREKLPKGDKLTNKNNAPTQLVLERELGRKIPTTERASEEEREIIFNALSYYQGTLRESRNALSYLNTRKLGSEESIERFQLGYCDGRMGRTLPVRQSGIGVKVRDVLKDFGILSENGQEYFRGRIVIPIFTKEKELCGMYGRRIIPSKSGSPNHLYLPGRHMGIWNEEDAFTKKELVLCESILDALTYWENGIRNVTCSYGVEGYTEELHQRIIEREIRRVYISYDGDGAGDKGAKKIHLKLKEKEITTYRVMLPLGMDVNEVAVRSEEPQDMRCPRF
;
A
#
# COMPACT_ATOMS: atom_id res chain seq x y z
N MET A 1 12.32 -4.25 37.09
CA MET A 1 12.92 -4.38 35.74
C MET A 1 12.25 -5.56 35.04
N GLY A 2 11.85 -5.43 33.78
CA GLY A 2 11.47 -6.57 32.94
C GLY A 2 10.01 -6.63 32.50
N ALA A 3 9.82 -6.49 31.19
CA ALA A 3 9.06 -7.38 30.30
C ALA A 3 8.86 -6.67 28.96
N CYS A 4 9.84 -6.78 28.05
CA CYS A 4 9.69 -6.32 26.66
C CYS A 4 8.73 -7.28 25.93
N LYS A 5 7.43 -6.98 25.96
CA LYS A 5 6.38 -7.70 25.21
C LYS A 5 6.31 -7.23 23.76
N THR A 6 7.38 -7.39 23.01
CA THR A 6 7.36 -7.11 21.56
C THR A 6 7.44 -8.43 20.82
N GLY A 7 6.28 -9.05 20.58
CA GLY A 7 6.16 -10.14 19.63
C GLY A 7 6.29 -9.61 18.21
N GLY A 8 7.22 -10.17 17.43
CA GLY A 8 7.47 -9.87 16.03
C GLY A 8 8.43 -10.91 15.46
N SER A 9 8.37 -11.16 14.17
CA SER A 9 9.33 -12.04 13.49
C SER A 9 10.74 -11.45 13.54
N ALA A 10 11.77 -12.27 13.30
CA ALA A 10 13.16 -11.79 13.19
C ALA A 10 13.30 -10.67 12.14
N ILE A 11 12.50 -10.73 11.06
CA ILE A 11 12.43 -9.70 10.03
C ILE A 11 11.83 -8.41 10.59
N ASP A 12 10.72 -8.49 11.34
CA ASP A 12 10.13 -7.30 11.98
C ASP A 12 11.12 -6.63 12.94
N PHE A 13 11.97 -7.41 13.62
CA PHE A 13 13.03 -6.89 14.47
C PHE A 13 14.10 -6.16 13.66
N VAL A 14 14.58 -6.75 12.56
CA VAL A 14 15.60 -6.12 11.70
C VAL A 14 15.05 -4.88 11.00
N MET A 15 13.85 -4.95 10.43
CA MET A 15 13.16 -3.79 9.83
C MET A 15 13.04 -2.63 10.82
N LYS A 16 12.63 -2.92 12.07
CA LYS A 16 12.47 -1.89 13.11
C LYS A 16 13.81 -1.36 13.63
N ARG A 17 14.81 -2.23 13.77
CA ARG A 17 16.11 -1.89 14.32
C ARG A 17 16.94 -1.06 13.34
N GLU A 18 16.90 -1.42 12.06
CA GLU A 18 17.78 -0.89 11.02
C GLU A 18 17.05 0.05 10.04
N GLY A 19 15.73 0.24 10.20
CA GLY A 19 14.95 1.12 9.31
C GLY A 19 14.81 0.59 7.88
N MET A 20 14.97 -0.71 7.70
CA MET A 20 15.02 -1.38 6.40
C MET A 20 13.64 -1.82 5.92
N SER A 21 13.47 -1.89 4.60
CA SER A 21 12.32 -2.54 3.96
C SER A 21 12.30 -4.04 4.27
N PHE A 22 11.16 -4.70 4.02
CA PHE A 22 11.02 -6.14 4.26
C PHE A 22 12.03 -6.97 3.46
N GLN A 23 12.29 -6.61 2.19
CA GLN A 23 13.25 -7.35 1.35
C GLN A 23 14.70 -7.15 1.82
N GLU A 24 15.09 -5.92 2.16
CA GLU A 24 16.42 -5.64 2.73
C GLU A 24 16.65 -6.39 4.05
N ALA A 25 15.63 -6.43 4.92
CA ALA A 25 15.71 -7.19 6.16
C ALA A 25 15.81 -8.70 5.92
N VAL A 26 15.15 -9.22 4.88
CA VAL A 26 15.27 -10.63 4.47
C VAL A 26 16.66 -10.95 3.91
N GLU A 27 17.23 -10.08 3.07
CA GLU A 27 18.59 -10.25 2.54
C GLU A 27 19.64 -10.19 3.65
N GLU A 28 19.56 -9.20 4.55
CA GLU A 28 20.45 -9.05 5.70
C GLU A 28 20.43 -10.28 6.61
N LEU A 29 19.24 -10.85 6.85
CA LEU A 29 19.10 -12.07 7.63
C LEU A 29 19.65 -13.29 6.90
N ARG A 30 19.51 -13.34 5.56
CA ARG A 30 20.03 -14.42 4.72
C ARG A 30 21.57 -14.44 4.69
N GLU A 31 22.22 -13.28 4.67
CA GLU A 31 23.69 -13.20 4.74
C GLU A 31 24.24 -13.67 6.10
N LYS A 32 23.43 -13.55 7.16
CA LYS A 32 23.80 -13.94 8.53
C LYS A 32 23.51 -15.41 8.86
N LEU A 33 22.83 -16.16 7.98
CA LEU A 33 22.63 -17.60 8.16
C LEU A 33 23.94 -18.36 7.86
N PRO A 34 24.32 -19.37 8.66
CA PRO A 34 25.50 -20.18 8.41
C PRO A 34 25.44 -20.82 7.01
N LYS A 35 26.56 -20.76 6.25
CA LYS A 35 26.72 -21.35 4.90
C LYS A 35 26.76 -22.90 4.90
N GLY A 36 25.97 -23.53 5.77
CA GLY A 36 26.01 -24.96 6.10
C GLY A 36 24.90 -25.81 5.48
N ASP A 37 23.77 -25.22 5.06
CA ASP A 37 22.74 -25.97 4.34
C ASP A 37 22.75 -25.56 2.86
N LYS A 38 23.46 -26.34 2.06
CA LYS A 38 23.35 -26.28 0.61
C LYS A 38 21.96 -26.79 0.22
N LEU A 39 20.99 -25.89 0.16
CA LEU A 39 19.81 -26.05 -0.69
C LEU A 39 20.30 -26.24 -2.12
N THR A 40 20.44 -27.50 -2.53
CA THR A 40 20.75 -27.92 -3.88
C THR A 40 19.58 -27.58 -4.79
N ASN A 41 19.58 -26.36 -5.32
CA ASN A 41 19.00 -26.06 -6.63
C ASN A 41 19.52 -24.71 -7.11
N LYS A 42 20.59 -24.74 -7.91
CA LYS A 42 21.24 -23.56 -8.49
C LYS A 42 20.36 -22.78 -9.51
N ASN A 43 19.13 -23.21 -9.79
CA ASN A 43 18.25 -22.56 -10.77
C ASN A 43 16.85 -22.22 -10.26
N ASN A 44 16.55 -22.36 -8.98
CA ASN A 44 15.31 -21.82 -8.41
C ASN A 44 15.68 -21.10 -7.12
N ALA A 45 15.77 -19.76 -7.19
CA ALA A 45 15.54 -18.98 -5.98
C ALA A 45 14.23 -19.51 -5.36
N PRO A 46 14.16 -19.80 -4.05
CA PRO A 46 12.89 -20.16 -3.44
C PRO A 46 11.92 -19.04 -3.82
N THR A 47 10.87 -19.37 -4.56
CA THR A 47 9.82 -18.40 -4.90
C THR A 47 9.36 -17.78 -3.59
N GLN A 48 9.03 -16.48 -3.61
CA GLN A 48 8.54 -15.73 -2.45
C GLN A 48 7.49 -16.52 -1.63
N LEU A 49 6.68 -17.34 -2.30
CA LEU A 49 5.72 -18.32 -1.74
C LEU A 49 6.30 -19.31 -0.70
N VAL A 50 7.55 -19.73 -0.86
CA VAL A 50 8.25 -20.64 0.07
C VAL A 50 8.65 -19.88 1.34
N LEU A 51 9.14 -18.64 1.20
CA LEU A 51 9.46 -17.76 2.34
C LEU A 51 8.19 -17.29 3.08
N GLU A 52 7.09 -17.03 2.37
CA GLU A 52 5.79 -16.68 2.96
C GLU A 52 5.18 -17.83 3.77
N ARG A 53 5.33 -19.08 3.29
CA ARG A 53 4.97 -20.29 4.04
C ARG A 53 5.83 -20.48 5.29
N GLU A 54 7.12 -20.20 5.21
CA GLU A 54 8.04 -20.33 6.35
C GLU A 54 7.87 -19.21 7.40
N LEU A 55 7.35 -18.05 7.01
CA LEU A 55 7.09 -16.90 7.91
C LEU A 55 5.67 -16.86 8.49
N GLY A 56 4.79 -17.78 8.08
CA GLY A 56 3.47 -18.00 8.70
C GLY A 56 2.44 -16.88 8.53
N ARG A 57 2.72 -15.83 7.74
CA ARG A 57 1.75 -14.76 7.48
C ARG A 57 0.93 -15.09 6.23
N LYS A 58 -0.37 -15.30 6.41
CA LYS A 58 -1.31 -15.45 5.28
C LYS A 58 -1.28 -14.16 4.44
N ILE A 59 -1.28 -14.32 3.13
CA ILE A 59 -1.50 -13.20 2.21
C ILE A 59 -2.92 -12.68 2.49
N PRO A 60 -3.11 -11.38 2.76
CA PRO A 60 -4.43 -10.83 3.03
C PRO A 60 -5.24 -10.83 1.72
N THR A 61 -6.04 -11.86 1.49
CA THR A 61 -6.97 -11.94 0.36
C THR A 61 -8.30 -12.56 0.75
N THR A 62 -9.39 -12.00 0.26
CA THR A 62 -10.74 -12.57 0.44
C THR A 62 -11.05 -13.71 -0.54
N GLU A 63 -10.18 -13.98 -1.52
CA GLU A 63 -10.40 -15.00 -2.55
C GLU A 63 -10.64 -16.40 -1.96
N ARG A 64 -10.00 -16.70 -0.82
CA ARG A 64 -10.11 -17.99 -0.11
C ARG A 64 -10.94 -17.90 1.17
N ALA A 65 -11.50 -16.73 1.46
CA ALA A 65 -12.34 -16.53 2.64
C ALA A 65 -13.73 -17.10 2.39
N SER A 66 -14.30 -17.76 3.39
CA SER A 66 -15.71 -18.13 3.39
C SER A 66 -16.61 -16.89 3.37
N GLU A 67 -17.87 -17.05 2.97
CA GLU A 67 -18.82 -15.92 2.89
C GLU A 67 -18.94 -15.16 4.22
N GLU A 68 -18.96 -15.88 5.34
CA GLU A 68 -19.01 -15.28 6.69
C GLU A 68 -17.72 -14.50 7.03
N GLU A 69 -16.55 -15.00 6.64
CA GLU A 69 -15.29 -14.29 6.84
C GLU A 69 -15.23 -13.02 5.99
N ARG A 70 -15.72 -13.09 4.74
CA ARG A 70 -15.87 -11.92 3.85
C ARG A 70 -16.76 -10.88 4.50
N GLU A 71 -17.93 -11.29 5.00
CA GLU A 71 -18.86 -10.38 5.67
C GLU A 71 -18.19 -9.66 6.85
N ILE A 72 -17.44 -10.37 7.68
CA ILE A 72 -16.68 -9.79 8.80
C ILE A 72 -15.66 -8.75 8.32
N ILE A 73 -14.89 -9.08 7.27
CA ILE A 73 -13.86 -8.19 6.71
C ILE A 73 -14.49 -6.95 6.09
N PHE A 74 -15.55 -7.10 5.28
CA PHE A 74 -16.24 -5.99 4.64
C PHE A 74 -16.99 -5.11 5.63
N ASN A 75 -17.53 -5.67 6.72
CA ASN A 75 -18.12 -4.88 7.81
C ASN A 75 -17.08 -3.99 8.48
N ALA A 76 -15.83 -4.44 8.64
CA ALA A 76 -14.75 -3.60 9.14
C ALA A 76 -14.38 -2.46 8.16
N LEU A 77 -14.37 -2.73 6.85
CA LEU A 77 -14.19 -1.66 5.84
C LEU A 77 -15.33 -0.64 5.88
N SER A 78 -16.58 -1.09 5.92
CA SER A 78 -17.76 -0.23 6.04
C SER A 78 -17.71 0.61 7.31
N TYR A 79 -17.24 0.05 8.43
CA TYR A 79 -17.02 0.81 9.66
C TYR A 79 -16.01 1.95 9.45
N TYR A 80 -14.88 1.70 8.77
CA TYR A 80 -13.92 2.76 8.47
C TYR A 80 -14.48 3.83 7.52
N GLN A 81 -15.28 3.46 6.51
CA GLN A 81 -15.93 4.41 5.63
C GLN A 81 -16.91 5.32 6.39
N GLY A 82 -17.77 4.75 7.24
CA GLY A 82 -18.66 5.53 8.11
C GLY A 82 -17.87 6.45 9.05
N THR A 83 -16.79 5.93 9.65
CA THR A 83 -15.91 6.69 10.54
C THR A 83 -15.24 7.88 9.83
N LEU A 84 -14.89 7.77 8.55
CA LEU A 84 -14.37 8.91 7.77
C LEU A 84 -15.42 10.00 7.62
N ARG A 85 -16.65 9.64 7.23
CA ARG A 85 -17.75 10.58 7.00
C ARG A 85 -18.14 11.36 8.26
N GLU A 86 -17.97 10.77 9.44
CA GLU A 86 -18.25 11.41 10.73
C GLU A 86 -17.05 12.20 11.30
N SER A 87 -15.84 11.95 10.79
CA SER A 87 -14.60 12.50 11.36
C SER A 87 -14.21 13.83 10.71
N ARG A 88 -14.61 14.94 11.34
CA ARG A 88 -14.19 16.31 10.94
C ARG A 88 -12.67 16.44 10.80
N ASN A 89 -11.91 15.79 11.68
CA ASN A 89 -10.45 15.85 11.64
C ASN A 89 -9.85 15.12 10.43
N ALA A 90 -10.40 13.95 10.08
CA ALA A 90 -9.92 13.19 8.92
C ALA A 90 -10.30 13.88 7.60
N LEU A 91 -11.53 14.40 7.50
CA LEU A 91 -11.98 15.19 6.36
C LEU A 91 -11.19 16.49 6.22
N SER A 92 -10.93 17.19 7.32
CA SER A 92 -10.09 18.39 7.33
C SER A 92 -8.67 18.06 6.84
N TYR A 93 -8.08 16.95 7.30
CA TYR A 93 -6.78 16.50 6.81
C TYR A 93 -6.79 16.27 5.29
N LEU A 94 -7.76 15.53 4.75
CA LEU A 94 -7.90 15.30 3.31
C LEU A 94 -8.00 16.63 2.54
N ASN A 95 -8.83 17.55 3.03
CA ASN A 95 -8.99 18.87 2.44
C ASN A 95 -7.67 19.69 2.46
N THR A 96 -6.90 19.67 3.56
CA THR A 96 -5.59 20.33 3.61
C THR A 96 -4.57 19.73 2.64
N ARG A 97 -4.78 18.47 2.24
CA ARG A 97 -3.96 17.79 1.22
C ARG A 97 -4.54 17.94 -0.19
N LYS A 98 -5.61 18.71 -0.37
CA LYS A 98 -6.39 18.87 -1.62
C LYS A 98 -6.90 17.53 -2.18
N LEU A 99 -7.33 16.64 -1.29
CA LEU A 99 -7.88 15.31 -1.58
C LEU A 99 -9.25 15.14 -0.93
N GLY A 100 -9.92 14.05 -1.27
CA GLY A 100 -11.17 13.63 -0.62
C GLY A 100 -12.40 14.29 -1.21
N SER A 101 -12.46 14.42 -2.54
CA SER A 101 -13.74 14.69 -3.20
C SER A 101 -14.73 13.56 -2.91
N GLU A 102 -16.04 13.85 -2.96
CA GLU A 102 -17.05 12.82 -2.77
C GLU A 102 -16.87 11.67 -3.79
N GLU A 103 -16.50 12.01 -5.03
CA GLU A 103 -16.22 11.03 -6.08
C GLU A 103 -15.08 10.08 -5.70
N SER A 104 -13.97 10.60 -5.16
CA SER A 104 -12.84 9.74 -4.77
C SER A 104 -13.15 8.94 -3.51
N ILE A 105 -13.85 9.53 -2.54
CA ILE A 105 -14.26 8.85 -1.30
C ILE A 105 -15.13 7.64 -1.63
N GLU A 106 -16.12 7.80 -2.52
CA GLU A 106 -17.00 6.72 -2.94
C GLU A 106 -16.26 5.72 -3.84
N ARG A 107 -15.57 6.19 -4.89
CA ARG A 107 -14.93 5.31 -5.90
C ARG A 107 -13.86 4.40 -5.30
N PHE A 108 -13.03 4.94 -4.41
CA PHE A 108 -11.91 4.22 -3.80
C PHE A 108 -12.21 3.75 -2.38
N GLN A 109 -13.46 3.90 -1.93
CA GLN A 109 -13.92 3.43 -0.62
C GLN A 109 -13.03 3.93 0.53
N LEU A 110 -12.71 5.23 0.52
CA LEU A 110 -11.87 5.82 1.56
C LEU A 110 -12.54 5.65 2.93
N GLY A 111 -11.74 5.24 3.90
CA GLY A 111 -12.14 5.12 5.30
C GLY A 111 -11.18 5.84 6.23
N TYR A 112 -11.53 5.88 7.52
CA TYR A 112 -10.66 6.38 8.59
C TYR A 112 -10.64 5.37 9.74
N CYS A 113 -9.45 4.87 10.07
CA CYS A 113 -9.26 3.99 11.21
C CYS A 113 -8.90 4.84 12.44
N ASP A 114 -9.87 5.07 13.33
CA ASP A 114 -9.70 5.88 14.53
C ASP A 114 -9.26 5.08 15.77
N GLY A 115 -9.21 3.75 15.67
CA GLY A 115 -8.85 2.86 16.77
C GLY A 115 -10.01 2.55 17.75
N ARG A 116 -11.26 2.80 17.36
CA ARG A 116 -12.45 2.55 18.19
C ARG A 116 -13.28 1.35 17.74
N MET A 117 -13.03 0.74 16.58
CA MET A 117 -13.78 -0.40 16.06
C MET A 117 -13.82 -1.56 17.06
N GLY A 118 -12.75 -1.77 17.82
CA GLY A 118 -12.70 -2.85 18.82
C GLY A 118 -13.82 -2.80 19.88
N ARG A 119 -14.47 -1.64 20.07
CA ARG A 119 -15.61 -1.42 21.00
C ARG A 119 -16.96 -1.80 20.42
N THR A 120 -17.07 -1.92 19.10
CA THR A 120 -18.31 -2.30 18.40
C THR A 120 -18.36 -3.80 18.12
N LEU A 121 -17.23 -4.49 18.22
CA LEU A 121 -17.16 -5.95 18.04
C LEU A 121 -17.87 -6.70 19.17
N PRO A 122 -18.41 -7.92 18.91
CA PRO A 122 -19.03 -8.76 19.93
C PRO A 122 -18.12 -9.03 21.15
N VAL A 123 -18.76 -9.45 22.25
CA VAL A 123 -18.09 -9.77 23.52
C VAL A 123 -16.90 -10.69 23.28
N ARG A 124 -15.72 -10.25 23.73
CA ARG A 124 -14.43 -10.86 23.39
C ARG A 124 -14.33 -12.35 23.72
N GLN A 125 -14.94 -12.79 24.81
CA GLN A 125 -14.92 -14.19 25.28
C GLN A 125 -16.02 -15.06 24.68
N SER A 126 -16.97 -14.48 23.92
CA SER A 126 -17.99 -15.27 23.23
C SER A 126 -17.39 -15.97 22.01
N GLY A 127 -17.94 -17.14 21.61
CA GLY A 127 -17.47 -17.85 20.43
C GLY A 127 -17.47 -17.00 19.16
N ILE A 128 -18.51 -16.17 18.99
CA ILE A 128 -18.61 -15.20 17.88
C ILE A 128 -17.51 -14.14 17.99
N GLY A 129 -17.31 -13.55 19.18
CA GLY A 129 -16.31 -12.51 19.38
C GLY A 129 -14.86 -12.97 19.20
N VAL A 130 -14.57 -14.24 19.53
CA VAL A 130 -13.28 -14.88 19.22
C VAL A 130 -13.12 -15.01 17.72
N LYS A 131 -14.09 -15.63 17.03
CA LYS A 131 -14.06 -15.84 15.58
C LYS A 131 -13.87 -14.53 14.80
N VAL A 132 -14.67 -13.51 15.09
CA VAL A 132 -14.57 -12.19 14.42
C VAL A 132 -13.17 -11.61 14.56
N ARG A 133 -12.57 -11.68 15.76
CA ARG A 133 -11.23 -11.14 15.99
C ARG A 133 -10.16 -11.96 15.30
N ASP A 134 -10.29 -13.27 15.24
CA ASP A 134 -9.34 -14.15 14.56
C ASP A 134 -9.37 -13.89 13.05
N VAL A 135 -10.55 -13.76 12.44
CA VAL A 135 -10.69 -13.39 11.01
C VAL A 135 -10.03 -12.03 10.72
N LEU A 136 -10.31 -11.01 11.54
CA LEU A 136 -9.72 -9.68 11.34
C LEU A 136 -8.21 -9.65 11.58
N LYS A 137 -7.68 -10.52 12.44
CA LYS A 137 -6.23 -10.68 12.65
C LYS A 137 -5.58 -11.40 11.48
N ASP A 138 -6.17 -12.50 11.03
CA ASP A 138 -5.69 -13.29 9.90
C ASP A 138 -5.62 -12.45 8.63
N PHE A 139 -6.58 -11.54 8.43
CA PHE A 139 -6.55 -10.56 7.33
C PHE A 139 -5.61 -9.37 7.59
N GLY A 140 -5.21 -9.11 8.84
CA GLY A 140 -4.30 -8.02 9.20
C GLY A 140 -4.96 -6.68 9.51
N ILE A 141 -6.29 -6.60 9.57
CA ILE A 141 -7.03 -5.41 10.05
C ILE A 141 -6.75 -5.18 11.55
N LEU A 142 -6.67 -6.27 12.32
CA LEU A 142 -6.20 -6.26 13.69
C LEU A 142 -4.78 -6.83 13.77
N SER A 143 -3.96 -6.25 14.64
CA SER A 143 -2.69 -6.84 15.07
C SER A 143 -2.91 -8.02 16.02
N GLU A 144 -1.86 -8.80 16.28
CA GLU A 144 -1.86 -9.88 17.27
C GLU A 144 -2.38 -9.44 18.65
N ASN A 145 -2.04 -8.21 19.05
CA ASN A 145 -2.48 -7.61 20.32
C ASN A 145 -3.95 -7.16 20.30
N GLY A 146 -4.67 -7.35 19.19
CA GLY A 146 -6.07 -6.97 19.00
C GLY A 146 -6.29 -5.47 18.77
N GLN A 147 -5.23 -4.71 18.49
CA GLN A 147 -5.33 -3.29 18.12
C GLN A 147 -5.47 -3.16 16.60
N GLU A 148 -6.26 -2.20 16.15
CA GLU A 148 -6.39 -1.88 14.72
C GLU A 148 -5.05 -1.46 14.12
N TYR A 149 -4.67 -2.12 13.02
CA TYR A 149 -3.37 -1.96 12.38
C TYR A 149 -3.16 -0.54 11.81
N PHE A 150 -4.23 0.04 11.24
CA PHE A 150 -4.20 1.34 10.59
C PHE A 150 -4.56 2.51 11.51
N ARG A 151 -4.47 2.36 12.83
CA ARG A 151 -4.90 3.39 13.78
C ARG A 151 -4.32 4.77 13.47
N GLY A 152 -5.20 5.77 13.38
CA GLY A 152 -4.90 7.16 13.04
C GLY A 152 -4.62 7.41 11.57
N ARG A 153 -5.15 6.59 10.65
CA ARG A 153 -4.89 6.69 9.20
C ARG A 153 -6.16 6.75 8.37
N ILE A 154 -6.12 7.54 7.30
CA ILE A 154 -7.00 7.34 6.14
C ILE A 154 -6.66 5.97 5.55
N VAL A 155 -7.67 5.18 5.24
CA VAL A 155 -7.55 3.81 4.76
C VAL A 155 -8.11 3.74 3.34
N ILE A 156 -7.40 3.08 2.43
CA ILE A 156 -7.85 2.82 1.06
C ILE A 156 -7.72 1.31 0.81
N PRO A 157 -8.82 0.57 0.61
CA PRO A 157 -8.76 -0.84 0.22
C PRO A 157 -8.20 -1.01 -1.19
N ILE A 158 -7.54 -2.15 -1.43
CA ILE A 158 -6.96 -2.53 -2.72
C ILE A 158 -7.63 -3.84 -3.15
N PHE A 159 -8.14 -3.86 -4.37
CA PHE A 159 -8.89 -4.98 -4.91
C PHE A 159 -8.14 -5.61 -6.10
N THR A 160 -8.31 -6.91 -6.27
CA THR A 160 -7.96 -7.58 -7.53
C THR A 160 -8.98 -7.21 -8.61
N LYS A 161 -8.69 -7.63 -9.85
CA LYS A 161 -9.62 -7.50 -10.99
C LYS A 161 -10.98 -8.16 -10.71
N GLU A 162 -10.97 -9.28 -9.99
CA GLU A 162 -12.15 -10.07 -9.58
C GLU A 162 -12.90 -9.44 -8.40
N LYS A 163 -12.51 -8.22 -7.98
CA LYS A 163 -13.07 -7.48 -6.83
C LYS A 163 -12.83 -8.17 -5.49
N GLU A 164 -11.79 -8.99 -5.40
CA GLU A 164 -11.32 -9.57 -4.15
C GLU A 164 -10.46 -8.57 -3.40
N LEU A 165 -10.75 -8.33 -2.11
CA LEU A 165 -9.93 -7.45 -1.28
C LEU A 165 -8.60 -8.16 -1.03
N CYS A 166 -7.50 -7.55 -1.47
CA CYS A 166 -6.17 -8.17 -1.49
C CYS A 166 -5.08 -7.33 -0.81
N GLY A 167 -5.45 -6.16 -0.29
CA GLY A 167 -4.54 -5.26 0.37
C GLY A 167 -5.26 -4.03 0.90
N MET A 168 -4.57 -3.27 1.73
CA MET A 168 -5.04 -1.97 2.21
C MET A 168 -3.85 -1.04 2.37
N TYR A 169 -4.08 0.23 2.07
CA TYR A 169 -3.15 1.33 2.28
C TYR A 169 -3.65 2.23 3.41
N GLY A 170 -2.73 2.79 4.18
CA GLY A 170 -2.97 3.68 5.28
C GLY A 170 -2.10 4.93 5.22
N ARG A 171 -2.71 6.12 5.12
CA ARG A 171 -2.02 7.41 5.27
C ARG A 171 -2.30 8.02 6.63
N ARG A 172 -1.27 8.26 7.42
CA ARG A 172 -1.38 8.90 8.74
C ARG A 172 -1.83 10.35 8.62
N ILE A 173 -2.80 10.73 9.47
CA ILE A 173 -3.34 12.11 9.49
C ILE A 173 -2.65 13.01 10.53
N ILE A 174 -2.02 12.42 11.55
CA ILE A 174 -1.27 13.15 12.59
C ILE A 174 0.17 12.63 12.59
N PRO A 175 1.19 13.49 12.39
CA PRO A 175 2.59 13.08 12.40
C PRO A 175 2.97 12.27 13.65
N SER A 176 3.77 11.23 13.46
CA SER A 176 4.21 10.39 14.57
C SER A 176 5.29 11.08 15.39
N LYS A 177 5.11 11.16 16.72
CA LYS A 177 6.22 11.52 17.62
C LYS A 177 7.24 10.39 17.78
N SER A 178 6.89 9.16 17.40
CA SER A 178 7.66 7.94 17.65
C SER A 178 8.20 7.29 16.37
N GLY A 179 8.32 8.05 15.27
CA GLY A 179 8.93 7.57 14.02
C GLY A 179 8.15 6.53 13.20
N SER A 180 6.89 6.21 13.55
CA SER A 180 6.09 5.30 12.71
C SER A 180 5.79 5.92 11.34
N PRO A 181 5.84 5.12 10.26
CA PRO A 181 5.79 5.63 8.89
C PRO A 181 4.45 6.29 8.56
N ASN A 182 4.48 7.30 7.69
CA ASN A 182 3.30 8.02 7.23
C ASN A 182 2.44 7.16 6.30
N HIS A 183 3.09 6.38 5.43
CA HIS A 183 2.49 5.40 4.54
C HIS A 183 2.61 4.02 5.18
N LEU A 184 1.51 3.26 5.17
CA LEU A 184 1.49 1.90 5.69
C LEU A 184 0.69 1.03 4.74
N TYR A 185 1.19 -0.15 4.42
CA TYR A 185 0.47 -1.17 3.68
C TYR A 185 0.26 -2.38 4.57
N LEU A 186 -0.74 -3.20 4.29
CA LEU A 186 -0.80 -4.53 4.92
C LEU A 186 0.49 -5.30 4.59
N PRO A 187 1.08 -5.99 5.57
CA PRO A 187 2.28 -6.78 5.34
C PRO A 187 1.97 -7.96 4.42
N GLY A 188 2.94 -8.33 3.59
CA GLY A 188 2.81 -9.40 2.61
C GLY A 188 3.05 -8.89 1.20
N ARG A 189 2.82 -9.77 0.22
CA ARG A 189 2.96 -9.43 -1.19
C ARG A 189 1.87 -8.44 -1.62
N HIS A 190 2.28 -7.38 -2.31
CA HIS A 190 1.34 -6.48 -2.98
C HIS A 190 0.63 -7.20 -4.14
N MET A 191 -0.69 -7.09 -4.16
CA MET A 191 -1.57 -7.64 -5.19
C MET A 191 -2.60 -6.58 -5.58
N GLY A 192 -3.23 -6.77 -6.74
CA GLY A 192 -4.18 -5.82 -7.30
C GLY A 192 -3.50 -4.58 -7.86
N ILE A 193 -4.26 -3.83 -8.66
CA ILE A 193 -3.83 -2.56 -9.26
C ILE A 193 -4.81 -1.47 -8.84
N TRP A 194 -4.35 -0.53 -8.03
CA TRP A 194 -5.17 0.61 -7.63
C TRP A 194 -5.55 1.45 -8.86
N ASN A 195 -6.82 1.85 -8.95
CA ASN A 195 -7.39 2.63 -10.05
C ASN A 195 -7.28 1.96 -11.44
N GLU A 196 -7.27 0.63 -11.52
CA GLU A 196 -7.12 -0.09 -12.78
C GLU A 196 -8.10 0.32 -13.88
N GLU A 197 -9.37 0.57 -13.53
CA GLU A 197 -10.41 0.91 -14.50
C GLU A 197 -10.10 2.20 -15.26
N ASP A 198 -9.60 3.24 -14.58
CA ASP A 198 -9.27 4.53 -15.21
C ASP A 198 -7.83 4.53 -15.75
N ALA A 199 -6.90 3.87 -15.05
CA ALA A 199 -5.46 3.87 -15.32
C ALA A 199 -5.12 3.46 -16.75
N PHE A 200 -5.85 2.49 -17.30
CA PHE A 200 -5.55 1.88 -18.60
C PHE A 200 -6.53 2.29 -19.72
N THR A 201 -7.27 3.38 -19.55
CA THR A 201 -8.20 3.91 -20.58
C THR A 201 -7.47 4.56 -21.75
N LYS A 202 -6.20 4.95 -21.57
CA LYS A 202 -5.34 5.57 -22.58
C LYS A 202 -4.09 4.71 -22.78
N LYS A 203 -3.35 4.97 -23.87
CA LYS A 203 -2.01 4.38 -24.11
C LYS A 203 -0.89 5.13 -23.38
N GLU A 204 -1.24 5.97 -22.43
CA GLU A 204 -0.35 6.73 -21.55
C GLU A 204 -0.72 6.42 -20.10
N LEU A 205 0.26 6.19 -19.25
CA LEU A 205 0.04 5.89 -17.83
C LEU A 205 0.94 6.77 -16.96
N VAL A 206 0.38 7.39 -15.93
CA VAL A 206 1.16 7.98 -14.85
C VAL A 206 1.37 6.93 -13.77
N LEU A 207 2.62 6.67 -13.40
CA LEU A 207 3.00 5.69 -12.38
C LEU A 207 3.62 6.42 -11.19
N CYS A 208 2.89 6.47 -10.08
CA CYS A 208 3.36 7.13 -8.86
C CYS A 208 4.02 6.14 -7.90
N GLU A 209 4.72 6.66 -6.90
CA GLU A 209 5.27 5.81 -5.85
C GLU A 209 4.16 5.26 -4.95
N SER A 210 3.30 6.14 -4.42
CA SER A 210 2.26 5.75 -3.46
C SER A 210 0.83 5.99 -3.99
N ILE A 211 -0.16 5.41 -3.29
CA ILE A 211 -1.58 5.64 -3.59
C ILE A 211 -1.96 7.11 -3.35
N LEU A 212 -1.35 7.79 -2.37
CA LEU A 212 -1.67 9.20 -2.10
C LEU A 212 -1.30 10.09 -3.29
N ASP A 213 -0.14 9.82 -3.90
CA ASP A 213 0.37 10.55 -5.05
C ASP A 213 -0.50 10.31 -6.28
N ALA A 214 -0.83 9.04 -6.52
CA ALA A 214 -1.74 8.65 -7.59
C ALA A 214 -3.13 9.27 -7.42
N LEU A 215 -3.66 9.27 -6.19
CA LEU A 215 -4.92 9.94 -5.85
C LEU A 215 -4.85 11.45 -6.09
N THR A 216 -3.70 12.08 -5.84
CA THR A 216 -3.50 13.51 -6.11
C THR A 216 -3.64 13.83 -7.60
N TYR A 217 -3.02 13.05 -8.48
CA TYR A 217 -3.21 13.20 -9.93
C TYR A 217 -4.67 12.97 -10.33
N TRP A 218 -5.30 11.95 -9.78
CA TRP A 218 -6.68 11.59 -10.08
C TRP A 218 -7.64 12.73 -9.72
N GLU A 219 -7.52 13.30 -8.52
CA GLU A 219 -8.31 14.45 -8.04
C GLU A 219 -8.10 15.70 -8.92
N ASN A 220 -6.93 15.82 -9.56
CA ASN A 220 -6.60 16.93 -10.47
C ASN A 220 -6.93 16.64 -11.94
N GLY A 221 -7.68 15.56 -12.22
CA GLY A 221 -8.19 15.21 -13.54
C GLY A 221 -7.28 14.33 -14.39
N ILE A 222 -6.09 13.97 -13.91
CA ILE A 222 -5.20 13.01 -14.57
C ILE A 222 -5.57 11.61 -14.06
N ARG A 223 -6.60 11.02 -14.69
CA ARG A 223 -7.20 9.76 -14.23
C ARG A 223 -6.51 8.49 -14.72
N ASN A 224 -5.69 8.58 -15.78
CA ASN A 224 -4.86 7.48 -16.27
C ASN A 224 -3.60 7.31 -15.39
N VAL A 225 -3.81 7.03 -14.10
CA VAL A 225 -2.79 6.99 -13.06
C VAL A 225 -2.93 5.76 -12.16
N THR A 226 -1.80 5.18 -11.76
CA THR A 226 -1.72 4.13 -10.73
C THR A 226 -0.44 4.30 -9.91
N CYS A 227 -0.10 3.35 -9.03
CA CYS A 227 1.11 3.40 -8.21
C CYS A 227 1.86 2.06 -8.12
N SER A 228 3.12 2.14 -7.69
CA SER A 228 3.97 1.00 -7.37
C SER A 228 3.95 0.58 -5.90
N TYR A 229 3.07 1.10 -5.06
CA TYR A 229 3.03 0.75 -3.63
C TYR A 229 4.36 0.97 -2.86
N GLY A 230 5.15 1.96 -3.29
CA GLY A 230 6.51 2.25 -2.84
C GLY A 230 7.57 2.02 -3.94
N VAL A 231 8.80 2.51 -3.70
CA VAL A 231 9.92 2.42 -4.66
C VAL A 231 10.24 1.00 -5.15
N GLU A 232 10.01 -0.02 -4.32
CA GLU A 232 10.26 -1.44 -4.64
C GLU A 232 8.97 -2.27 -4.81
N GLY A 233 7.79 -1.65 -4.72
CA GLY A 233 6.52 -2.38 -4.71
C GLY A 233 5.92 -2.66 -6.10
N TYR A 234 6.62 -2.31 -7.18
CA TYR A 234 6.16 -2.53 -8.55
C TYR A 234 5.96 -4.03 -8.83
N THR A 235 4.70 -4.43 -9.03
CA THR A 235 4.30 -5.83 -9.11
C THR A 235 4.40 -6.38 -10.53
N GLU A 236 4.56 -7.71 -10.63
CA GLU A 236 4.49 -8.40 -11.92
C GLU A 236 3.08 -8.28 -12.54
N GLU A 237 2.04 -8.26 -11.71
CA GLU A 237 0.65 -8.05 -12.16
C GLU A 237 0.49 -6.71 -12.89
N LEU A 238 1.04 -5.63 -12.31
CA LEU A 238 1.06 -4.31 -12.94
C LEU A 238 1.88 -4.32 -14.23
N HIS A 239 3.03 -4.97 -14.24
CA HIS A 239 3.87 -5.10 -15.43
C HIS A 239 3.14 -5.78 -16.59
N GLN A 240 2.51 -6.92 -16.32
CA GLN A 240 1.75 -7.64 -17.34
C GLN A 240 0.55 -6.84 -17.81
N ARG A 241 -0.18 -6.17 -16.90
CA ARG A 241 -1.32 -5.35 -17.30
C ARG A 241 -0.92 -4.17 -18.20
N ILE A 242 0.25 -3.56 -17.95
CA ILE A 242 0.81 -2.51 -18.84
C ILE A 242 1.04 -3.05 -20.25
N ILE A 243 1.55 -4.28 -20.39
CA ILE A 243 1.78 -4.94 -21.68
C ILE A 243 0.46 -5.31 -22.36
N GLU A 244 -0.44 -5.98 -21.64
CA GLU A 244 -1.76 -6.41 -22.14
C GLU A 244 -2.60 -5.24 -22.65
N ARG A 245 -2.49 -4.09 -22.01
CA ARG A 245 -3.19 -2.86 -22.40
C ARG A 245 -2.41 -2.04 -23.44
N GLU A 246 -1.27 -2.54 -23.91
CA GLU A 246 -0.40 -1.95 -24.92
C GLU A 246 -0.05 -0.47 -24.61
N ILE A 247 0.25 -0.19 -23.35
CA ILE A 247 0.68 1.15 -22.95
C ILE A 247 1.96 1.52 -23.70
N ARG A 248 1.98 2.69 -24.33
CA ARG A 248 3.10 3.16 -25.15
C ARG A 248 4.01 4.11 -24.39
N ARG A 249 3.45 4.88 -23.44
CA ARG A 249 4.17 5.86 -22.64
C ARG A 249 3.85 5.72 -21.16
N VAL A 250 4.88 5.67 -20.33
CA VAL A 250 4.74 5.70 -18.86
C VAL A 250 5.46 6.92 -18.30
N TYR A 251 4.73 7.78 -17.59
CA TYR A 251 5.26 8.91 -16.86
C TYR A 251 5.49 8.49 -15.41
N ILE A 252 6.75 8.31 -15.02
CA ILE A 252 7.13 7.84 -13.69
C ILE A 252 7.27 9.06 -12.76
N SER A 253 6.31 9.21 -11.86
CA SER A 253 6.20 10.32 -10.89
C SER A 253 6.44 9.80 -9.48
N TYR A 254 7.66 9.37 -9.22
CA TYR A 254 8.15 9.05 -7.87
C TYR A 254 8.69 10.30 -7.19
N ASP A 255 8.91 10.22 -5.89
CA ASP A 255 9.40 11.35 -5.08
C ASP A 255 10.68 11.95 -5.67
N GLY A 256 10.86 13.26 -5.50
CA GLY A 256 12.00 14.02 -6.02
C GLY A 256 13.30 13.78 -5.24
N ASP A 257 13.62 12.53 -4.94
CA ASP A 257 14.78 12.13 -4.16
C ASP A 257 15.58 10.98 -4.80
N GLY A 258 16.70 10.60 -4.15
CA GLY A 258 17.59 9.58 -4.67
C GLY A 258 17.00 8.16 -4.67
N ALA A 259 16.01 7.87 -3.81
CA ALA A 259 15.32 6.59 -3.82
C ALA A 259 14.31 6.52 -4.99
N GLY A 260 13.53 7.59 -5.18
CA GLY A 260 12.62 7.76 -6.30
C GLY A 260 13.32 7.64 -7.65
N ASP A 261 14.50 8.25 -7.80
CA ASP A 261 15.29 8.16 -9.03
C ASP A 261 15.82 6.75 -9.32
N LYS A 262 16.29 6.04 -8.27
CA LYS A 262 16.72 4.63 -8.40
C LYS A 262 15.54 3.74 -8.77
N GLY A 263 14.39 3.91 -8.11
CA GLY A 263 13.15 3.20 -8.40
C GLY A 263 12.70 3.43 -9.84
N ALA A 264 12.62 4.69 -10.27
CA ALA A 264 12.24 5.06 -11.62
C ALA A 264 13.17 4.45 -12.68
N LYS A 265 14.49 4.43 -12.43
CA LYS A 265 15.47 3.79 -13.32
C LYS A 265 15.24 2.28 -13.45
N LYS A 266 14.92 1.58 -12.35
CA LYS A 266 14.59 0.14 -12.39
C LYS A 266 13.36 -0.11 -13.26
N ILE A 267 12.31 0.68 -13.10
CA ILE A 267 11.08 0.54 -13.90
C ILE A 267 11.34 0.86 -15.37
N HIS A 268 12.11 1.91 -15.66
CA HIS A 268 12.54 2.25 -17.02
C HIS A 268 13.19 1.05 -17.71
N LEU A 269 14.15 0.37 -17.06
CA LEU A 269 14.84 -0.76 -17.64
C LEU A 269 13.87 -1.91 -17.97
N LYS A 270 12.96 -2.26 -17.04
CA LYS A 270 11.94 -3.31 -17.25
C LYS A 270 11.01 -2.99 -18.42
N LEU A 271 10.55 -1.74 -18.53
CA LEU A 271 9.61 -1.32 -19.57
C LEU A 271 10.28 -1.14 -20.94
N LYS A 272 11.55 -0.73 -20.96
CA LYS A 272 12.34 -0.57 -22.19
C LYS A 272 12.50 -1.90 -22.95
N GLU A 273 12.61 -3.03 -22.25
CA GLU A 273 12.65 -4.37 -22.86
C GLU A 273 11.38 -4.70 -23.66
N LYS A 274 10.29 -3.98 -23.42
CA LYS A 274 9.00 -4.10 -24.12
C LYS A 274 8.75 -2.95 -25.10
N GLU A 275 9.78 -2.17 -25.42
CA GLU A 275 9.71 -1.00 -26.31
C GLU A 275 8.74 0.09 -25.81
N ILE A 276 8.43 0.10 -24.52
CA ILE A 276 7.57 1.12 -23.89
C ILE A 276 8.43 2.33 -23.53
N THR A 277 8.03 3.50 -23.99
CA THR A 277 8.75 4.75 -23.70
C THR A 277 8.42 5.20 -22.28
N THR A 278 9.43 5.59 -21.51
CA THR A 278 9.23 6.11 -20.16
C THR A 278 9.78 7.52 -20.01
N TYR A 279 9.07 8.37 -19.27
CA TYR A 279 9.50 9.72 -18.92
C TYR A 279 9.60 9.83 -17.40
N ARG A 280 10.70 10.38 -16.88
CA ARG A 280 10.82 10.72 -15.47
C ARG A 280 10.18 12.08 -15.25
N VAL A 281 9.16 12.15 -14.39
CA VAL A 281 8.62 13.43 -13.93
C VAL A 281 9.58 14.04 -12.92
N MET A 282 10.05 15.26 -13.20
CA MET A 282 10.97 15.99 -12.34
C MET A 282 10.18 16.82 -11.31
N LEU A 283 10.11 16.31 -10.08
CA LEU A 283 9.56 17.04 -8.94
C LEU A 283 10.66 17.88 -8.26
N PRO A 284 10.31 18.95 -7.52
CA PRO A 284 11.28 19.66 -6.69
C PRO A 284 12.00 18.72 -5.70
N LEU A 285 13.24 19.06 -5.38
CA LEU A 285 14.10 18.23 -4.54
C LEU A 285 13.44 17.92 -3.19
N GLY A 286 13.33 16.62 -2.89
CA GLY A 286 12.80 16.10 -1.63
C GLY A 286 11.28 16.20 -1.49
N MET A 287 10.54 16.45 -2.56
CA MET A 287 9.08 16.57 -2.53
C MET A 287 8.38 15.42 -3.25
N ASP A 288 7.22 15.04 -2.71
CA ASP A 288 6.22 14.20 -3.40
C ASP A 288 5.24 15.07 -4.21
N VAL A 289 4.45 14.47 -5.11
CA VAL A 289 3.51 15.24 -5.94
C VAL A 289 2.40 15.89 -5.13
N ASN A 290 1.98 15.29 -4.01
CA ASN A 290 0.93 15.85 -3.18
C ASN A 290 1.41 17.10 -2.43
N GLU A 291 2.68 17.16 -2.01
CA GLU A 291 3.32 18.36 -1.48
C GLU A 291 3.42 19.47 -2.53
N VAL A 292 3.73 19.13 -3.79
CA VAL A 292 3.71 20.08 -4.91
C VAL A 292 2.29 20.61 -5.12
N ALA A 293 1.30 19.73 -5.18
CA ALA A 293 -0.10 20.09 -5.39
C ALA A 293 -0.63 21.02 -4.30
N VAL A 294 -0.28 20.75 -3.03
CA VAL A 294 -0.69 21.57 -1.89
C VAL A 294 -0.08 22.97 -1.95
N ARG A 295 1.19 23.09 -2.36
CA ARG A 295 1.91 24.38 -2.44
C ARG A 295 1.57 25.20 -3.69
N SER A 296 1.10 24.56 -4.75
CA SER A 296 0.71 25.26 -5.97
C SER A 296 -0.57 26.07 -5.76
N GLU A 297 -0.59 27.31 -6.26
CA GLU A 297 -1.79 28.16 -6.28
C GLU A 297 -2.65 27.90 -7.54
N GLU A 298 -2.10 27.25 -8.57
CA GLU A 298 -2.76 27.03 -9.87
C GLU A 298 -2.90 25.54 -10.23
N PRO A 299 -4.10 25.05 -10.61
CA PRO A 299 -4.32 23.68 -11.08
C PRO A 299 -3.46 23.26 -12.30
N GLN A 300 -2.85 24.23 -12.99
CA GLN A 300 -2.04 24.05 -14.19
C GLN A 300 -0.65 23.46 -13.90
N ASP A 301 -0.10 23.74 -12.71
CA ASP A 301 1.23 23.27 -12.29
C ASP A 301 1.28 21.73 -12.16
N MET A 302 0.12 21.11 -11.98
CA MET A 302 -0.08 19.66 -11.97
C MET A 302 -0.27 19.05 -13.36
N ARG A 303 -0.70 19.87 -14.34
CA ARG A 303 -1.05 19.45 -15.70
C ARG A 303 0.14 19.49 -16.66
N CYS A 304 1.21 20.18 -16.31
CA CYS A 304 2.42 20.25 -17.12
C CYS A 304 3.65 19.91 -16.26
N PRO A 305 3.89 18.62 -15.97
CA PRO A 305 5.25 18.21 -15.66
C PRO A 305 6.10 18.63 -16.86
N ARG A 306 7.13 19.46 -16.65
CA ARG A 306 8.14 19.66 -17.69
C ARG A 306 8.79 18.28 -17.92
N PHE A 307 8.40 17.63 -19.01
CA PHE A 307 8.88 16.31 -19.44
C PHE A 307 10.27 16.41 -20.07
#